data_AF-A0A9D1MF57-F1
#
_entry.id   AF-A0A9D1MF57-F1
#
_cell.length_a   1.000
_cell.length_b   1.000
_cell.length_c   1.000
_cell.angle_alpha   90.00
_cell.angle_beta   90.00
_cell.angle_gamma   90.00
#
_symmetry.space_group_name_H-M   'P 1'
#
loop_
_entity.id
_entity.type
_entity.pdbx_description
1 polymer ?
#
loop_
_entity_poly.entity_id
_entity_poly.type
_entity_poly.pdbx_seq_one_letter_code
_entity_poly.pdbx_strand_id
1 'polypeptide(L)'
;MKEENGKAGVRNKKFYMYIALGCAAVLMAAAIIITAVALANRDQASINAGTSDNEQIENPDDNPVVETPEEFISPVSVVSVLNEYGFYYNKTLGNYYEHMGVDFTAEEGSEVYAVASGTVESVYTSDILI
;
A
#
# COMPACT_ATOMS: atom_id res chain seq x y z
N MET A 1 -31.13 -53.68 -41.31
CA MET A 1 -29.89 -52.98 -41.71
C MET A 1 -29.99 -51.55 -41.20
N LYS A 2 -28.91 -51.06 -40.59
CA LYS A 2 -28.63 -49.68 -40.13
C LYS A 2 -28.87 -48.69 -41.30
N GLU A 3 -29.14 -47.40 -41.13
CA GLU A 3 -28.39 -46.43 -40.33
C GLU A 3 -29.29 -45.22 -39.98
N GLU A 4 -29.07 -44.66 -38.79
CA GLU A 4 -29.49 -43.31 -38.43
C GLU A 4 -28.22 -42.52 -38.05
N ASN A 5 -28.29 -41.20 -38.27
CA ASN A 5 -27.50 -40.13 -37.64
C ASN A 5 -26.18 -39.69 -38.33
N GLY A 6 -25.86 -38.40 -38.38
CA GLY A 6 -26.46 -37.28 -37.67
C GLY A 6 -25.94 -35.90 -38.11
N LYS A 7 -26.71 -34.88 -37.74
CA LYS A 7 -26.34 -33.45 -37.85
C LYS A 7 -25.38 -33.08 -36.72
N ALA A 8 -24.15 -32.69 -37.08
CA ALA A 8 -23.21 -32.04 -36.17
C ALA A 8 -23.25 -30.51 -36.37
N GLY A 9 -23.51 -29.76 -35.31
CA GLY A 9 -23.33 -28.30 -35.32
C GLY A 9 -23.85 -27.65 -34.04
N VAL A 10 -23.19 -26.58 -33.60
CA VAL A 10 -23.57 -25.61 -32.54
C VAL A 10 -22.88 -25.75 -31.17
N ARG A 11 -22.35 -26.90 -30.74
CA ARG A 11 -21.72 -27.02 -29.38
C ARG A 11 -20.31 -26.43 -29.24
N ASN A 12 -19.61 -26.16 -30.33
CA ASN A 12 -18.21 -25.72 -30.38
C ASN A 12 -18.02 -24.20 -30.51
N LYS A 13 -19.04 -23.43 -30.95
CA LYS A 13 -18.94 -21.97 -31.14
C LYS A 13 -18.71 -21.19 -29.84
N LYS A 14 -19.36 -21.63 -28.74
CA LYS A 14 -19.19 -21.01 -27.42
C LYS A 14 -17.79 -21.25 -26.86
N PHE A 15 -17.21 -22.43 -27.10
CA PHE A 15 -15.85 -22.77 -26.68
C PHE A 15 -14.80 -21.90 -27.39
N TYR A 16 -14.93 -21.71 -28.71
CA TYR A 16 -14.06 -20.79 -29.46
C TYR A 16 -14.22 -19.33 -29.01
N MET A 17 -15.43 -18.92 -28.61
CA MET A 17 -15.67 -17.58 -28.07
C MET A 17 -14.94 -17.35 -26.73
N TYR A 18 -14.95 -18.33 -25.82
CA TYR A 18 -14.21 -18.22 -24.55
C TYR A 18 -12.69 -18.24 -24.74
N ILE A 19 -12.18 -19.06 -25.68
CA ILE A 19 -10.76 -19.05 -26.04
C ILE A 19 -10.35 -17.71 -26.65
N ALA A 20 -11.17 -17.14 -27.55
CA ALA A 20 -10.90 -15.83 -28.14
C ALA A 20 -10.92 -14.70 -27.09
N LEU A 21 -11.86 -14.75 -26.15
CA LEU A 21 -11.95 -13.78 -25.05
C LEU A 21 -10.73 -13.87 -24.11
N GLY A 22 -10.29 -15.09 -23.79
CA GLY A 22 -9.10 -15.33 -22.98
C GLY A 22 -7.82 -14.82 -23.66
N CYS A 23 -7.64 -15.12 -24.96
CA CYS A 23 -6.52 -14.59 -25.73
C CYS A 23 -6.54 -13.04 -25.78
N ALA A 24 -7.71 -12.42 -25.96
CA ALA A 24 -7.83 -10.97 -25.95
C ALA A 24 -7.42 -10.36 -24.60
N ALA A 25 -7.80 -10.97 -23.48
CA ALA A 25 -7.42 -10.52 -22.14
C ALA A 25 -5.91 -10.62 -21.91
N VAL A 26 -5.27 -11.72 -22.33
CA VAL A 26 -3.82 -11.92 -22.22
C VAL A 26 -3.05 -10.90 -23.06
N LEU A 27 -3.51 -10.63 -24.30
CA LEU A 27 -2.89 -9.63 -25.16
C LEU A 27 -3.04 -8.21 -24.61
N MET A 28 -4.18 -7.89 -23.98
CA MET A 28 -4.37 -6.59 -23.33
C MET A 28 -3.41 -6.41 -22.14
N ALA A 29 -3.26 -7.44 -21.30
CA ALA A 29 -2.31 -7.40 -20.19
C ALA A 29 -0.86 -7.22 -20.67
N ALA A 30 -0.46 -7.94 -21.72
CA ALA A 30 0.87 -7.78 -22.31
C ALA A 30 1.11 -6.37 -22.85
N ALA A 31 0.13 -5.76 -23.53
CA ALA A 31 0.23 -4.41 -24.06
C ALA A 31 0.39 -3.35 -22.95
N ILE A 32 -0.34 -3.50 -21.84
CA ILE A 32 -0.23 -2.61 -20.66
C ILE A 32 1.19 -2.68 -20.08
N ILE A 33 1.73 -3.89 -19.89
CA ILE A 33 3.08 -4.10 -19.34
C ILE A 33 4.15 -3.48 -20.26
N ILE A 34 4.07 -3.73 -21.57
CA ILE A 34 5.02 -3.17 -22.55
C ILE A 34 4.97 -1.63 -22.53
N THR A 35 3.77 -1.05 -22.43
CA THR A 35 3.59 0.41 -22.39
C THR A 35 4.18 1.02 -21.12
N ALA A 36 3.97 0.39 -19.95
CA ALA A 36 4.54 0.84 -18.68
C ALA A 36 6.08 0.82 -18.69
N VAL A 37 6.68 -0.27 -19.20
CA VAL A 37 8.15 -0.38 -19.33
C VAL A 37 8.71 0.64 -20.33
N ALA A 38 8.03 0.85 -21.46
CA ALA A 38 8.46 1.85 -22.45
C ALA A 38 8.37 3.29 -21.91
N LEU A 39 7.38 3.59 -21.05
CA LEU A 39 7.26 4.89 -20.39
C LEU A 39 8.37 5.10 -19.35
N ALA A 40 8.62 4.09 -18.50
CA ALA A 40 9.70 4.12 -17.51
C ALA A 40 11.08 4.29 -18.17
N ASN A 41 11.30 3.67 -19.34
CA ASN A 41 12.55 3.83 -20.08
C ASN A 41 12.68 5.18 -20.81
N ARG A 42 11.56 5.89 -21.10
CA ARG A 42 11.62 7.23 -21.70
C ARG A 42 12.15 8.27 -20.71
N ASP A 43 11.81 8.15 -19.44
CA ASP A 43 12.34 9.02 -18.37
C ASP A 43 13.85 8.80 -18.14
N GLN A 44 14.40 7.63 -18.47
CA GLN A 44 15.85 7.40 -18.44
C GLN A 44 16.59 7.91 -19.70
N ALA A 45 15.92 8.03 -20.83
CA ALA A 45 16.54 8.46 -22.09
C ALA A 45 16.71 9.99 -22.20
N SER A 46 15.94 10.79 -21.44
CA SER A 46 16.09 12.25 -21.37
C SER A 46 17.25 12.71 -20.47
N ILE A 47 17.78 11.83 -19.60
CA ILE A 47 18.88 12.14 -18.67
C ILE A 47 20.28 11.98 -19.34
N ASN A 48 20.38 11.34 -20.53
CA ASN A 48 21.66 11.00 -21.16
C ASN A 48 22.01 11.81 -22.43
N ALA A 49 21.51 13.03 -22.56
CA ALA A 49 21.95 13.97 -23.61
C ALA A 49 22.50 15.26 -22.98
N GLY A 50 23.76 15.22 -22.55
CA GLY A 50 24.48 16.38 -22.04
C GLY A 50 25.94 16.06 -21.73
N THR A 51 26.80 16.17 -22.74
CA THR A 51 28.26 16.18 -22.58
C THR A 51 28.70 17.48 -21.93
N SER A 52 29.51 17.34 -20.87
CA SER A 52 30.59 18.22 -20.36
C SER A 52 30.39 19.73 -20.49
N ASP A 53 30.24 20.39 -19.35
CA ASP A 53 31.16 21.46 -18.97
C ASP A 53 31.32 21.48 -17.44
N ASN A 54 32.58 21.62 -17.05
CA ASN A 54 33.09 21.53 -15.70
C ASN A 54 32.93 22.89 -15.03
N GLU A 55 31.89 23.09 -14.22
CA GLU A 55 31.88 24.10 -13.17
C GLU A 55 31.45 23.43 -11.87
N GLN A 56 32.44 23.17 -11.01
CA GLN A 56 32.23 22.85 -9.61
C GLN A 56 31.61 24.07 -8.92
N ILE A 57 30.28 24.11 -8.91
CA ILE A 57 29.53 24.95 -7.97
C ILE A 57 29.42 24.12 -6.69
N GLU A 58 30.23 24.44 -5.69
CA GLU A 58 29.99 23.96 -4.32
C GLU A 58 28.62 24.49 -3.88
N ASN A 59 27.59 23.64 -3.94
CA ASN A 59 26.35 23.89 -3.22
C ASN A 59 26.65 23.67 -1.73
N PRO A 60 26.35 24.63 -0.85
CA PRO A 60 26.56 24.49 0.59
C PRO A 60 25.56 23.52 1.26
N ASP A 61 24.88 22.67 0.48
CA ASP A 61 23.74 21.84 0.91
C ASP A 61 24.04 20.33 0.86
N ASP A 62 25.28 19.93 0.57
CA ASP A 62 25.76 18.54 0.68
C ASP A 62 26.08 18.13 2.14
N ASN A 63 25.49 18.81 3.13
CA ASN A 63 25.44 18.23 4.46
C ASN A 63 24.50 17.03 4.39
N PRO A 64 24.93 15.82 4.78
CA PRO A 64 24.01 14.70 4.90
C PRO A 64 22.88 15.15 5.84
N VAL A 65 21.63 15.03 5.38
CA VAL A 65 20.46 15.15 6.26
C VAL A 65 20.67 14.09 7.33
N VAL A 66 21.14 14.53 8.50
CA VAL A 66 21.16 13.68 9.68
C VAL A 66 19.68 13.55 10.04
N GLU A 67 19.04 12.49 9.55
CA GLU A 67 17.75 12.05 10.08
C GLU A 67 18.00 11.59 11.52
N THR A 68 18.02 12.55 12.45
CA THR A 68 17.84 12.23 13.86
C THR A 68 16.49 11.55 13.97
N PRO A 69 16.43 10.28 14.41
CA PRO A 69 15.16 9.60 14.62
C PRO A 69 14.30 10.46 15.54
N GLU A 70 13.03 10.64 15.18
CA GLU A 70 12.10 11.35 16.05
C GLU A 70 11.93 10.55 17.35
N GLU A 71 12.41 11.09 18.46
CA GLU A 71 12.33 10.43 19.76
C GLU A 71 10.97 10.71 20.40
N PHE A 72 10.18 9.65 20.56
CA PHE A 72 8.93 9.69 21.31
C PHE A 72 9.14 9.19 22.74
N ILE A 73 8.64 9.95 23.71
CA ILE A 73 8.55 9.50 25.11
C ILE A 73 7.22 8.78 25.37
N SER A 74 7.16 8.04 26.48
CA SER A 74 5.92 7.39 26.88
C SER A 74 4.87 8.42 27.30
N PRO A 75 3.60 8.27 26.87
CA PRO A 75 2.51 9.15 27.30
C PRO A 75 2.02 8.84 28.73
N VAL A 76 2.50 7.76 29.37
CA VAL A 76 2.11 7.33 30.73
C VAL A 76 3.33 7.05 31.60
N SER A 77 3.18 7.18 32.91
CA SER A 77 4.30 7.00 33.86
C SER A 77 4.74 5.54 34.03
N VAL A 78 3.81 4.59 33.88
CA VAL A 78 4.07 3.15 33.92
C VAL A 78 3.59 2.52 32.63
N VAL A 79 4.52 1.96 31.86
CA VAL A 79 4.21 1.32 30.58
C VAL A 79 3.79 -0.12 30.82
N SER A 80 2.52 -0.41 30.53
CA SER A 80 1.99 -1.77 30.42
C SER A 80 1.17 -1.86 29.15
N VAL A 81 1.73 -2.48 28.12
CA VAL A 81 1.07 -2.63 26.82
C VAL A 81 -0.04 -3.67 26.93
N LEU A 82 -1.26 -3.27 26.60
CA LEU A 82 -2.44 -4.13 26.56
C LEU A 82 -2.64 -4.73 25.16
N ASN A 83 -2.45 -3.90 24.13
CA ASN A 83 -2.59 -4.29 22.74
C ASN A 83 -1.59 -3.54 21.87
N GLU A 84 -1.07 -4.21 20.85
CA GLU A 84 -0.09 -3.66 19.93
C GLU A 84 -0.69 -3.54 18.53
N TYR A 85 0.08 -2.96 17.61
CA TYR A 85 -0.25 -2.97 16.20
C TYR A 85 -0.53 -4.41 15.74
N GLY A 86 -1.66 -4.63 15.09
CA GLY A 86 -2.01 -5.99 14.69
C GLY A 86 -3.23 -6.10 13.79
N PHE A 87 -3.21 -7.12 12.94
CA PHE A 87 -4.31 -7.50 12.07
C PHE A 87 -4.90 -8.84 12.54
N TYR A 88 -6.20 -8.86 12.84
CA TYR A 88 -6.87 -10.06 13.35
C TYR A 88 -8.30 -10.18 12.84
N TYR A 89 -8.82 -11.41 12.87
CA TYR A 89 -10.21 -11.69 12.54
C TYR A 89 -11.07 -11.73 13.81
N ASN A 90 -12.02 -10.81 13.93
CA ASN A 90 -12.99 -10.80 15.03
C ASN A 90 -14.12 -11.78 14.71
N LYS A 91 -14.10 -12.94 15.35
CA LYS A 91 -15.11 -14.00 15.16
C LYS A 91 -16.52 -13.59 15.60
N THR A 92 -16.63 -12.69 16.58
CA THR A 92 -17.92 -12.22 17.10
C THR A 92 -18.61 -11.32 16.09
N LEU A 93 -17.85 -10.43 15.45
CA LEU A 93 -18.36 -9.46 14.46
C LEU A 93 -18.26 -9.97 13.01
N GLY A 94 -17.54 -11.07 12.79
CA GLY A 94 -17.39 -11.71 11.49
C GLY A 94 -16.52 -10.92 10.50
N ASN A 95 -15.71 -9.97 10.97
CA ASN A 95 -14.91 -9.07 10.15
C ASN A 95 -13.41 -9.12 10.52
N TYR A 96 -12.58 -8.66 9.58
CA TYR A 96 -11.17 -8.38 9.87
C TYR A 96 -11.03 -6.99 10.48
N TYR A 97 -10.15 -6.86 11.46
CA TYR A 97 -9.80 -5.62 12.13
C TYR A 97 -8.30 -5.39 12.05
N GLU A 98 -7.91 -4.13 11.88
CA GLU A 98 -6.53 -3.67 12.01
C GLU A 98 -6.47 -2.66 13.14
N HIS A 99 -5.70 -2.99 14.17
CA HIS A 99 -5.38 -2.07 15.25
C HIS A 99 -4.12 -1.30 14.84
N MET A 100 -4.25 0.00 14.55
CA MET A 100 -3.13 0.83 14.07
C MET A 100 -2.36 1.54 15.19
N GLY A 101 -2.66 1.23 16.45
CA GLY A 101 -2.10 1.91 17.61
C GLY A 101 -1.45 0.97 18.61
N VAL A 102 -1.16 1.52 19.80
CA VAL A 102 -0.74 0.79 20.98
C VAL A 102 -1.64 1.23 22.13
N ASP A 103 -2.24 0.25 22.80
CA ASP A 103 -3.07 0.49 23.97
C ASP A 103 -2.25 0.29 25.24
N PHE A 104 -2.27 1.27 26.13
CA PHE A 104 -1.64 1.18 27.45
C PHE A 104 -2.68 0.92 28.53
N THR A 105 -2.38 0.02 29.45
CA THR A 105 -3.18 -0.15 30.67
C THR A 105 -2.90 1.00 31.62
N ALA A 106 -3.94 1.64 32.13
CA ALA A 106 -3.85 2.70 33.13
C ALA A 106 -5.07 2.66 34.06
N GLU A 107 -4.91 3.16 35.30
CA GLU A 107 -6.03 3.36 36.22
C GLU A 107 -6.85 4.60 35.82
N GLU A 108 -8.13 4.62 36.17
CA GLU A 108 -8.98 5.79 35.92
C GLU A 108 -8.39 7.05 36.59
N GLY A 109 -8.31 8.14 35.82
CA GLY A 109 -7.71 9.40 36.29
C GLY A 109 -6.18 9.46 36.22
N SER A 110 -5.51 8.47 35.63
CA SER A 110 -4.06 8.53 35.36
C SER A 110 -3.72 9.74 34.49
N GLU A 111 -2.60 10.39 34.80
CA GLU A 111 -2.08 11.50 34.00
C GLU A 111 -1.57 11.01 32.64
N VAL A 112 -1.82 11.82 31.59
CA VAL A 112 -1.36 11.57 30.22
C VAL A 112 -0.46 12.73 29.79
N TYR A 113 0.71 12.39 29.24
CA TYR A 113 1.74 13.35 28.84
C TYR A 113 1.91 13.39 27.33
N ALA A 114 2.42 14.51 26.82
CA ALA A 114 2.77 14.64 25.41
C ALA A 114 3.97 13.76 25.08
N VAL A 115 3.88 13.01 23.97
CA VAL A 115 4.95 12.10 23.52
C VAL A 115 6.13 12.82 22.87
N ALA A 116 5.93 14.06 22.45
CA ALA A 116 6.94 14.91 21.82
C ALA A 116 6.57 16.40 22.00
N SER A 117 7.52 17.29 21.69
CA SER A 117 7.24 18.73 21.64
C SER A 117 6.40 19.08 20.42
N GLY A 118 5.40 19.96 20.57
CA GLY A 118 4.54 20.33 19.45
C GLY A 118 3.47 21.36 19.83
N THR A 119 2.58 21.63 18.88
CA THR A 119 1.41 22.50 19.08
C THR A 119 0.14 21.67 18.99
N VAL A 120 -0.78 21.82 19.95
CA VAL A 120 -2.08 21.15 19.91
C VAL A 120 -2.94 21.82 18.83
N GLU A 121 -3.33 21.06 17.81
CA GLU A 121 -4.21 21.54 16.74
C GLU A 121 -5.69 21.36 17.06
N SER A 122 -6.05 20.32 17.81
CA SER A 122 -7.44 20.04 18.17
C SER A 122 -7.57 19.24 19.48
N VAL A 123 -8.71 19.39 20.15
CA VAL A 123 -9.12 18.62 21.32
C VAL A 123 -10.57 18.21 21.12
N TYR A 124 -10.88 16.94 21.32
CA TYR A 124 -12.23 16.40 21.18
C TYR A 124 -12.50 15.34 22.25
N THR A 125 -13.79 15.07 22.50
CA THR A 125 -14.25 13.99 23.38
C THR A 125 -14.95 12.95 22.51
N SER A 126 -14.62 11.68 22.71
CA SER A 126 -15.24 10.54 22.03
C SER A 126 -15.73 9.56 23.08
N ASP A 127 -16.97 9.10 22.93
CA ASP A 127 -17.52 8.01 23.75
C ASP A 127 -17.14 6.63 23.17
N ILE A 128 -16.48 6.61 22.01
CA ILE A 128 -16.01 5.40 21.33
C ILE A 128 -14.58 5.13 21.79
N LEU A 129 -14.40 4.01 22.52
CA LEU A 129 -13.11 3.33 22.65
C LEU A 129 -12.81 2.70 21.28
N ILE A 130 -11.79 3.24 20.60
CA ILE A 130 -11.30 2.78 19.30
C ILE A 130 -10.36 1.59 19.50
#